data_AF-A0A0C3RZR8-F1
#
_entry.id   AF-A0A0C3RZR8-F1
#
_cell.length_a   1.000
_cell.length_b   1.000
_cell.length_c   1.000
_cell.angle_alpha   90.00
_cell.angle_beta   90.00
_cell.angle_gamma   90.00
#
_symmetry.space_group_name_H-M   'P 1'
#
loop_
_entity.id
_entity.type
_entity.pdbx_description
1 polymer ?
#
loop_
_entity_poly.entity_id
_entity_poly.type
_entity_poly.pdbx_seq_one_letter_code
_entity_poly.pdbx_strand_id
1 'polypeptide(L)'
;MRRAHREAVIPLAFLSIPKTDYPEQVVLAGIVQGWCPKCLALPENLEGIGEPRFRDLSECLVDHYEHGKLWNVFGIVKDVRPFTSYFPRADIHELLSPDILHQMVKGTFKDHLVAWVEQYIYANHSAAEAKRIMDDIDRR
;
A
#
# COMPACT_ATOMS: atom_id res chain seq x y z
N MET A 1 33.53 -6.78 -12.05
CA MET A 1 33.17 -5.60 -11.23
C MET A 1 31.73 -5.10 -11.36
N ARG A 2 30.94 -5.45 -12.38
CA ARG A 2 29.56 -4.91 -12.56
C ARG A 2 28.45 -5.63 -11.77
N ARG A 3 28.69 -6.82 -11.22
CA ARG A 3 27.70 -7.61 -10.47
C ARG A 3 27.58 -7.18 -9.00
N ALA A 4 28.70 -6.84 -8.36
CA ALA A 4 28.75 -6.39 -6.97
C ALA A 4 28.02 -5.05 -6.73
N HIS A 5 27.99 -4.14 -7.72
CA HIS A 5 27.26 -2.88 -7.59
C HIS A 5 25.74 -3.03 -7.66
N ARG A 6 25.20 -4.08 -8.31
CA ARG A 6 23.75 -4.36 -8.25
C ARG A 6 23.34 -4.86 -6.87
N GLU A 7 24.18 -5.66 -6.23
CA GLU A 7 23.90 -6.21 -4.90
C GLU A 7 24.21 -5.25 -3.76
N ALA A 8 24.98 -4.18 -3.98
CA ALA A 8 25.20 -3.13 -2.99
C ALA A 8 24.11 -2.04 -2.98
N VAL A 9 23.33 -1.89 -4.07
CA VAL A 9 22.20 -0.94 -4.14
C VAL A 9 20.95 -1.49 -3.45
N ILE A 10 20.77 -2.82 -3.43
CA ILE A 10 19.62 -3.48 -2.78
C ILE A 10 19.60 -3.24 -1.24
N PRO A 11 20.70 -3.37 -0.48
CA PRO A 11 20.71 -3.15 0.97
C PRO A 11 20.49 -1.68 1.37
N LEU A 12 21.00 -0.73 0.58
CA LEU A 12 20.80 0.70 0.83
C LEU A 12 19.38 1.15 0.51
N ALA A 13 18.75 0.57 -0.52
CA ALA A 13 17.35 0.85 -0.84
C ALA A 13 16.41 0.47 0.33
N PHE A 14 16.68 -0.63 1.05
CA PHE A 14 15.86 -1.08 2.18
C PHE A 14 15.73 -0.06 3.33
N LEU A 15 16.69 0.84 3.51
CA LEU A 15 16.64 1.88 4.55
C LEU A 15 15.90 3.15 4.11
N SER A 16 15.72 3.35 2.81
CA SER A 16 15.06 4.53 2.23
C SER A 16 13.67 4.25 1.65
N ILE A 17 13.22 2.99 1.63
CA ILE A 17 11.85 2.64 1.24
C ILE A 17 10.89 3.21 2.31
N PRO A 18 9.93 4.08 1.95
CA PRO A 18 8.91 4.53 2.86
C PRO A 18 8.10 3.30 3.30
N LYS A 19 8.30 2.84 4.54
CA LYS A 19 7.38 1.92 5.20
C LYS A 19 6.19 2.73 5.66
N THR A 20 5.36 3.09 4.69
CA THR A 20 4.21 3.95 4.88
C THR A 20 2.97 3.15 4.56
N ASP A 21 1.94 3.34 5.37
CA ASP A 21 0.62 2.81 5.13
C ASP A 21 -0.03 3.46 3.91
N TYR A 22 -1.07 2.80 3.39
CA TYR A 22 -1.67 3.17 2.12
C TYR A 22 -2.04 4.67 1.96
N PRO A 23 -2.68 5.36 2.94
CA PRO A 23 -2.98 6.79 2.81
C PRO A 23 -1.73 7.67 2.57
N GLU A 24 -0.63 7.34 3.22
CA GLU A 24 0.66 8.01 3.13
C GLU A 24 1.32 7.69 1.79
N GLN A 25 1.19 6.44 1.30
CA GLN A 25 1.61 6.08 -0.06
C GLN A 25 0.86 6.91 -1.12
N VAL A 26 -0.45 7.12 -0.92
CA VAL A 26 -1.29 7.93 -1.82
C VAL A 26 -0.75 9.36 -1.92
N VAL A 27 -0.45 9.97 -0.78
CA VAL A 27 0.11 11.33 -0.73
C VAL A 27 1.51 11.39 -1.33
N LEU A 28 2.40 10.46 -0.96
CA LEU A 28 3.79 10.46 -1.43
C LEU A 28 3.92 10.23 -2.94
N ALA A 29 3.05 9.38 -3.51
CA ALA A 29 3.04 9.06 -4.93
C ALA A 29 2.20 10.02 -5.78
N GLY A 30 1.46 10.96 -5.16
CA GLY A 30 0.58 11.87 -5.89
C GLY A 30 -0.54 11.15 -6.65
N ILE A 31 -1.07 10.08 -6.08
CA ILE A 31 -2.16 9.32 -6.68
C ILE A 31 -3.50 9.62 -6.02
N VAL A 32 -4.59 9.28 -6.70
CA VAL A 32 -5.95 9.39 -6.15
C VAL A 32 -6.19 8.24 -5.16
N GLN A 33 -6.86 8.52 -4.04
CA GLN A 33 -7.23 7.49 -3.07
C GLN A 33 -8.09 6.39 -3.72
N GLY A 34 -7.79 5.13 -3.41
CA GLY A 34 -8.41 3.96 -4.03
C GLY A 34 -7.66 3.43 -5.26
N TRP A 35 -6.64 4.13 -5.76
CA TRP A 35 -5.81 3.66 -6.86
C TRP A 35 -4.54 2.96 -6.38
N CYS A 36 -3.96 2.12 -7.25
CA CYS A 36 -2.68 1.50 -6.96
C CYS A 36 -1.52 2.50 -7.15
N PRO A 37 -0.60 2.64 -6.18
CA PRO A 37 0.56 3.52 -6.33
C PRO A 37 1.65 2.94 -7.23
N LYS A 38 1.58 1.63 -7.53
CA LYS A 38 2.58 0.91 -8.35
C LYS A 38 2.15 0.66 -9.79
N CYS A 39 0.85 0.65 -10.07
CA CYS A 39 0.33 0.32 -11.39
C CYS A 39 -0.93 1.13 -11.72
N LEU A 40 -1.37 1.04 -12.97
CA LEU A 40 -2.58 1.68 -13.49
C LEU A 40 -3.83 0.80 -13.32
N ALA A 41 -3.84 -0.12 -12.35
CA ALA A 41 -5.02 -0.91 -12.03
C ALA A 41 -6.17 0.01 -11.60
N LEU A 42 -7.36 -0.28 -12.12
CA LEU A 42 -8.58 0.43 -11.75
C LEU A 42 -8.95 0.13 -10.29
N PRO A 43 -9.57 1.08 -9.56
CA PRO A 43 -10.00 0.87 -8.17
C PRO A 43 -10.90 -0.36 -7.98
N GLU A 44 -11.68 -0.70 -9.01
CA GLU A 44 -12.59 -1.87 -8.99
C GLU A 44 -11.87 -3.19 -9.26
N ASN A 45 -10.61 -3.17 -9.68
CA ASN A 45 -9.82 -4.35 -10.08
C ASN A 45 -8.39 -4.30 -9.55
N LEU A 46 -8.24 -4.06 -8.24
CA LEU A 46 -6.93 -4.01 -7.56
C LEU A 46 -6.32 -5.39 -7.30
N GLU A 47 -7.08 -6.47 -7.50
CA GLU A 47 -6.61 -7.85 -7.35
C GLU A 47 -5.68 -8.29 -8.49
N GLY A 48 -5.75 -7.60 -9.64
CA GLY A 48 -4.93 -7.86 -10.81
C GLY A 48 -3.60 -7.10 -10.83
N ILE A 49 -2.63 -7.61 -11.59
CA ILE A 49 -1.41 -6.87 -11.93
C ILE A 49 -1.72 -5.96 -13.12
N GLY A 50 -1.86 -4.66 -12.86
CA GLY A 50 -1.98 -3.64 -13.89
C GLY A 50 -0.64 -3.24 -14.51
N GLU A 51 -0.71 -2.44 -15.58
CA GLU A 51 0.47 -1.83 -16.21
C GLU A 51 1.26 -0.97 -15.21
N PRO A 52 2.60 -1.07 -15.18
CA PRO A 52 3.40 -0.41 -14.17
C PRO A 52 3.32 1.11 -14.29
N ARG A 53 3.31 1.77 -13.14
CA ARG A 53 3.47 3.21 -13.04
C ARG A 53 4.94 3.52 -12.81
N PHE A 54 5.43 4.53 -13.52
CA PHE A 54 6.78 5.07 -13.36
C PHE A 54 6.75 6.56 -13.71
N ARG A 55 7.82 7.27 -13.38
CA ARG A 55 7.93 8.73 -13.49
C ARG A 55 7.68 9.19 -14.91
N ASP A 56 8.41 8.67 -15.88
CA ASP A 56 8.35 9.14 -17.27
C ASP A 56 6.94 9.01 -17.85
N LEU A 57 6.23 7.93 -17.49
CA LEU A 57 4.82 7.76 -17.85
C LEU A 57 3.95 8.82 -17.17
N SER A 58 4.12 9.03 -15.87
CA SER A 58 3.32 9.99 -15.11
C SER A 58 3.52 11.43 -15.59
N GLU A 59 4.77 11.83 -15.85
CA GLU A 59 5.12 13.13 -16.40
C GLU A 59 4.54 13.31 -17.82
N CYS A 60 4.69 12.31 -18.68
CA CYS A 60 4.08 12.31 -20.01
C CYS A 60 2.56 12.47 -19.94
N LEU A 61 1.86 11.76 -19.05
CA LEU A 61 0.42 11.89 -18.89
C LEU A 61 0.03 13.30 -18.41
N VAL A 62 0.76 13.85 -17.44
CA VAL A 62 0.52 15.19 -16.87
C VAL A 62 0.66 16.29 -17.93
N ASP A 63 1.62 16.14 -18.85
CA ASP A 63 1.86 17.10 -19.93
C ASP A 63 0.80 17.05 -21.03
N HIS A 64 0.18 15.88 -21.27
CA HIS A 64 -0.72 15.67 -22.41
C HIS A 64 -2.22 15.74 -22.04
N TYR A 65 -2.57 15.65 -20.76
CA TYR A 65 -3.97 15.55 -20.34
C TYR A 65 -4.38 16.61 -19.30
N GLU A 66 -5.66 16.98 -19.36
CA GLU A 66 -6.28 17.87 -18.38
C GLU A 66 -6.51 17.16 -17.03
N HIS A 67 -6.65 17.97 -15.97
CA HIS A 67 -6.80 17.48 -14.60
C HIS A 67 -7.91 16.43 -14.44
N GLY A 68 -9.08 16.65 -15.06
CA GLY A 68 -10.20 15.71 -14.96
C GLY A 68 -9.87 14.33 -15.55
N LYS A 69 -9.09 14.26 -16.62
CA LYS A 69 -8.69 12.99 -17.23
C LYS A 69 -7.59 12.31 -16.42
N LEU A 70 -6.64 13.07 -15.89
CA LEU A 70 -5.61 12.58 -14.97
C LEU A 70 -6.22 11.93 -13.73
N TRP A 71 -7.20 12.59 -13.12
CA TRP A 71 -7.88 12.09 -11.93
C TRP A 71 -8.70 10.83 -12.21
N ASN A 72 -9.60 10.88 -13.20
CA ASN A 72 -10.61 9.82 -13.38
C ASN A 72 -10.09 8.59 -14.15
N VAL A 73 -9.11 8.77 -15.04
CA VAL A 73 -8.64 7.67 -15.92
C VAL A 73 -7.31 7.11 -15.43
N PHE A 74 -6.43 7.97 -14.92
CA PHE A 74 -5.07 7.58 -14.57
C PHE A 74 -4.81 7.60 -13.06
N GLY A 75 -5.74 8.08 -12.25
CA GLY A 75 -5.56 8.21 -10.80
C GLY A 75 -4.38 9.09 -10.41
N ILE A 76 -4.07 10.14 -11.18
CA ILE A 76 -2.96 11.07 -10.92
C ILE A 76 -3.50 12.39 -10.41
N VAL A 77 -2.92 12.89 -9.31
CA VAL A 77 -3.19 14.24 -8.79
C VAL A 77 -2.16 15.20 -9.36
N LYS A 78 -2.56 15.99 -10.36
CA LYS A 78 -1.67 16.91 -11.09
C LYS A 78 -0.89 17.88 -10.18
N ASP A 79 -1.52 18.31 -9.09
CA ASP A 79 -0.96 19.33 -8.19
C ASP A 79 0.02 18.75 -7.15
N VAL A 80 0.19 17.43 -7.13
CA VAL A 80 1.11 16.75 -6.21
C VAL A 80 2.30 16.22 -7.00
N ARG A 81 3.47 16.81 -6.74
CA ARG A 81 4.75 16.30 -7.27
C ARG A 81 5.43 15.41 -6.23
N PRO A 82 5.68 14.12 -6.53
CA PRO A 82 6.44 13.26 -5.64
C PRO A 82 7.82 13.86 -5.31
N PHE A 83 8.25 13.76 -4.05
CA PHE A 83 9.56 14.27 -3.63
C PHE A 83 10.72 13.60 -4.38
N THR A 84 10.50 12.38 -4.88
CA THR A 84 11.49 11.61 -5.62
C THR A 84 11.75 12.17 -7.02
N SER A 85 10.87 13.04 -7.57
CA SER A 85 11.03 13.64 -8.91
C SER A 85 12.36 14.37 -9.10
N TYR A 86 12.97 14.87 -8.03
CA TYR A 86 14.27 15.56 -8.09
C TYR A 86 15.48 14.62 -8.12
N PHE A 87 15.27 13.32 -7.89
CA PHE A 87 16.32 12.32 -7.80
C PHE A 87 16.38 11.48 -9.09
N PRO A 88 17.49 11.48 -9.86
CA PRO A 88 17.53 10.81 -11.17
C PRO A 88 17.39 9.28 -11.15
N ARG A 89 17.59 8.65 -9.98
CA ARG A 89 17.65 7.18 -9.83
C ARG A 89 16.70 6.64 -8.75
N ALA A 90 15.69 7.42 -8.39
CA ALA A 90 14.75 7.07 -7.34
C ALA A 90 13.34 7.35 -7.83
N ASP A 91 12.60 6.33 -8.23
CA ASP A 91 11.19 6.47 -8.60
C ASP A 91 10.31 6.09 -7.42
N ILE A 92 9.34 6.93 -7.03
CA ILE A 92 8.47 6.61 -5.90
C ILE A 92 7.64 5.35 -6.19
N HIS A 93 7.20 5.16 -7.43
CA HIS A 93 6.35 4.03 -7.81
C HIS A 93 7.09 2.69 -7.74
N GLU A 94 8.42 2.71 -7.92
CA GLU A 94 9.30 1.55 -7.73
C GLU A 94 9.72 1.38 -6.26
N LEU A 95 9.93 2.48 -5.54
CA LEU A 95 10.43 2.49 -4.18
C LEU A 95 9.37 2.10 -3.14
N LEU A 96 8.09 2.35 -3.40
CA LEU A 96 7.05 1.95 -2.46
C LEU A 96 7.09 0.45 -2.25
N SER A 97 7.18 -0.02 -1.01
CA SER A 97 6.91 -1.42 -0.71
C SER A 97 5.40 -1.62 -0.63
N PRO A 98 4.85 -2.77 -1.10
CA PRO A 98 3.46 -3.09 -0.81
C PRO A 98 3.26 -3.08 0.70
N ASP A 99 2.13 -2.57 1.16
CA ASP A 99 1.80 -2.40 2.60
C ASP A 99 1.45 -3.74 3.28
N ILE A 100 2.32 -4.74 3.11
CA ILE A 100 2.12 -6.12 3.56
C ILE A 100 2.03 -6.17 5.08
N LEU A 101 2.84 -5.38 5.79
CA LEU A 101 2.86 -5.44 7.25
C LEU A 101 1.55 -4.91 7.85
N HIS A 102 1.05 -3.76 7.40
CA HIS A 102 -0.24 -3.25 7.85
C HIS A 102 -1.35 -4.22 7.48
N GLN A 103 -1.39 -4.70 6.24
CA GLN A 103 -2.44 -5.61 5.78
C GLN A 103 -2.46 -6.92 6.56
N MET A 104 -1.27 -7.46 6.90
CA MET A 104 -1.19 -8.63 7.76
C MET A 104 -1.70 -8.33 9.18
N VAL A 105 -1.21 -7.27 9.83
CA VAL A 105 -1.59 -6.98 11.23
C VAL A 105 -3.06 -6.59 11.37
N LYS A 106 -3.57 -5.72 10.50
CA LYS A 106 -4.95 -5.24 10.58
C LYS A 106 -5.92 -6.21 9.90
N GLY A 107 -5.69 -6.54 8.64
CA GLY A 107 -6.59 -7.43 7.90
C GLY A 107 -6.56 -8.87 8.41
N THR A 108 -5.38 -9.50 8.43
CA THR A 108 -5.31 -10.93 8.78
C THR A 108 -5.45 -11.19 10.27
N PHE A 109 -4.67 -10.50 11.10
CA PHE A 109 -4.67 -10.77 12.55
C PHE A 109 -5.88 -10.13 13.23
N LYS A 110 -6.12 -8.83 13.06
CA LYS A 110 -7.22 -8.18 13.78
C LYS A 110 -8.60 -8.56 13.22
N ASP A 111 -8.80 -8.54 11.90
CA ASP A 111 -10.16 -8.70 11.35
C ASP A 111 -10.58 -10.17 11.17
N HIS A 112 -9.64 -11.08 10.88
CA HIS A 112 -9.95 -12.50 10.66
C HIS A 112 -9.61 -13.40 11.85
N LEU A 113 -8.39 -13.33 12.38
CA LEU A 113 -7.99 -14.22 13.48
C LEU A 113 -8.79 -13.95 14.76
N VAL A 114 -8.99 -12.68 15.14
CA VAL A 114 -9.83 -12.35 16.31
C VAL A 114 -11.26 -12.83 16.11
N ALA A 115 -11.84 -12.61 14.93
CA ALA A 115 -13.19 -13.07 14.63
C ALA A 115 -13.33 -14.60 14.70
N TRP A 116 -12.34 -15.35 14.21
CA TRP A 116 -12.34 -16.81 14.30
C TRP A 116 -12.15 -17.32 15.72
N VAL A 117 -11.29 -16.67 16.51
CA VAL A 117 -11.10 -17.00 17.93
C VAL A 117 -12.38 -16.73 18.71
N GLU A 118 -13.03 -15.60 18.47
CA GLU A 118 -14.32 -15.26 19.07
C GLU A 118 -15.38 -16.32 18.72
N GLN A 119 -15.53 -16.65 17.44
CA GLN A 119 -16.45 -17.70 16.97
C GLN A 119 -16.16 -19.05 17.63
N TYR A 120 -14.90 -19.43 17.73
CA TYR A 120 -14.49 -20.68 18.37
C TYR A 120 -14.86 -20.71 19.85
N ILE A 121 -14.62 -19.62 20.58
CA ILE A 121 -14.94 -19.52 22.01
C ILE A 121 -16.45 -19.64 22.23
N TYR A 122 -17.26 -18.95 21.43
CA TYR A 122 -18.73 -19.05 21.54
C TYR A 122 -19.27 -20.42 21.08
N ALA A 123 -18.58 -21.13 20.19
CA ALA A 123 -18.99 -22.45 19.74
C ALA A 123 -18.68 -23.56 20.76
N ASN A 124 -17.66 -23.40 21.61
CA ASN A 124 -17.17 -24.45 22.52
C ASN A 124 -17.51 -24.21 23.99
N HIS A 125 -18.03 -23.04 24.36
CA HIS A 125 -18.36 -22.68 25.73
C HIS A 125 -19.81 -22.22 25.87
N SER A 126 -20.35 -22.30 27.09
CA SER A 126 -21.63 -21.65 27.40
C SER A 126 -21.52 -20.14 27.19
N ALA A 127 -22.61 -19.47 26.81
CA ALA A 127 -22.58 -18.03 26.49
C ALA A 127 -22.02 -17.16 27.64
N ALA A 128 -22.28 -17.54 28.90
CA ALA A 128 -21.75 -16.84 30.07
C ALA A 128 -20.23 -17.03 30.23
N GLU A 129 -19.73 -18.22 29.94
CA GLU A 129 -18.32 -18.56 30.05
C GLU A 129 -17.50 -18.01 28.88
N ALA A 130 -18.03 -18.08 27.66
CA ALA A 130 -17.48 -17.43 26.49
C ALA A 130 -17.30 -15.91 26.70
N LYS A 131 -18.33 -15.25 27.22
CA LYS A 131 -18.28 -13.81 27.54
C LYS A 131 -17.20 -13.49 28.58
N ARG A 132 -17.09 -14.29 29.64
CA ARG A 132 -16.04 -14.12 30.66
C ARG A 132 -14.64 -14.25 30.07
N ILE A 133 -14.43 -15.18 29.14
CA ILE A 133 -13.15 -15.38 28.44
C ILE A 133 -12.86 -14.18 27.53
N MET A 134 -13.84 -13.69 26.76
CA MET A 134 -13.67 -12.50 25.92
C MET A 134 -13.37 -11.25 26.74
N ASP A 135 -14.08 -11.04 27.86
CA ASP A 135 -13.86 -9.92 28.78
C ASP A 135 -12.43 -9.95 29.40
N ASP A 136 -11.81 -11.12 29.53
CA ASP A 136 -10.43 -11.28 30.00
C ASP A 136 -9.41 -11.01 28.89
N ILE A 137 -9.72 -11.41 27.65
CA ILE A 137 -8.92 -11.12 26.45
C ILE A 137 -8.86 -9.61 26.19
N ASP A 138 -9.98 -8.89 26.34
CA ASP A 138 -10.08 -7.44 26.10
C ASP A 138 -9.42 -6.57 27.18
N ARG A 139 -8.99 -7.14 28.31
CA ARG A 139 -8.45 -6.39 29.46
C ARG A 139 -6.97 -6.00 29.36
N ARG A 140 -6.28 -6.30 28.26
CA ARG A 140 -4.84 -6.01 28.06
C ARG A 140 -4.58 -5.10 26.87
#